data_AF-W6Q4S9-F1
#
_entry.id   AF-W6Q4S9-F1
#
_cell.length_a   1.000
_cell.length_b   1.000
_cell.length_c   1.000
_cell.angle_alpha   90.00
_cell.angle_beta   90.00
_cell.angle_gamma   90.00
#
_symmetry.space_group_name_H-M   'P 1'
#
loop_
_entity.id
_entity.type
_entity.pdbx_description
1 polymer ?
#
loop_
_entity_poly.entity_id
_entity_poly.type
_entity_poly.pdbx_seq_one_letter_code
_entity_poly.pdbx_strand_id
1 'polypeptide(L)'
;MGATKSKQKKQKSQEDTLSVEHQQKKAKMSTCRDPKYDYPRYTHKEYLREIREMKNLIEAGMLGWPGPGNKDDMFHTLTFTVDVQSFVIEHAKVKPEDVDHLSDTQKQTIISHLAGYCVQEKWEVLMGLLPDLVREKVLEVFLETLIYKDIFERFFVNFFWYFDGKMSPTDEGDETFTARLKHLYDQFYATNPLMAALWRSETNRLANSTDIRKASDTLLGTYHLDRRQSFIGQFVDNALSSEPIRWLLKETSSTEEADRRHKDLCRIYHMAMESAAELGNIRGHIDLEMLATLPRTFTSGERMQSHEYNLLHEDSNLLDGQRILMVVYPGIVRRYICALEKYVTEYSTAAYVVVEEQAQ
;
A
#
# COMPACT_ATOMS: atom_id res chain seq x y z
N MET A 1 63.74 49.01 -36.88
CA MET A 1 62.62 49.40 -37.77
C MET A 1 61.83 48.14 -38.15
N GLY A 2 60.52 48.12 -37.91
CA GLY A 2 59.51 47.20 -38.49
C GLY A 2 59.42 45.80 -37.88
N ALA A 3 58.52 45.52 -36.91
CA ALA A 3 57.07 45.20 -37.04
C ALA A 3 56.82 43.72 -37.43
N THR A 4 56.40 42.83 -36.52
CA THR A 4 55.02 42.62 -36.01
C THR A 4 54.02 42.24 -37.12
N LYS A 5 53.65 40.95 -37.23
CA LYS A 5 52.36 40.43 -37.77
C LYS A 5 52.34 38.90 -37.86
N SER A 6 52.01 38.18 -36.77
CA SER A 6 51.63 36.75 -36.90
C SER A 6 50.76 36.16 -35.76
N LYS A 7 50.10 36.98 -34.94
CA LYS A 7 49.21 36.48 -33.87
C LYS A 7 47.74 36.90 -33.97
N GLN A 8 47.33 37.65 -35.00
CA GLN A 8 45.92 38.07 -35.16
C GLN A 8 45.05 37.16 -36.04
N LYS A 9 45.61 36.17 -36.75
CA LYS A 9 44.82 35.32 -37.67
C LYS A 9 44.23 34.06 -37.02
N LYS A 10 44.69 33.68 -35.83
CA LYS A 10 44.21 32.46 -35.13
C LYS A 10 43.14 32.70 -34.07
N GLN A 11 42.97 33.95 -33.63
CA GLN A 11 41.94 34.33 -32.65
C GLN A 11 40.59 34.69 -33.32
N LYS A 12 40.63 35.23 -34.55
CA LYS A 12 39.43 35.58 -35.32
C LYS A 12 38.64 34.37 -35.83
N SER A 13 39.32 33.23 -36.02
CA SER A 13 38.72 31.96 -36.43
C SER A 13 38.01 31.20 -35.29
N GLN A 14 38.13 31.66 -34.04
CA GLN A 14 37.56 30.97 -32.87
C GLN A 14 36.37 31.74 -32.28
N GLU A 15 36.34 33.07 -32.41
CA GLU A 15 35.18 33.91 -32.07
C GLU A 15 34.01 33.77 -33.07
N ASP A 16 34.31 33.63 -34.37
CA ASP A 16 33.26 33.44 -35.39
C ASP A 16 32.53 32.09 -35.24
N THR A 17 33.21 31.04 -34.77
CA THR A 17 32.61 29.71 -34.56
C THR A 17 31.74 29.67 -33.31
N LEU A 18 32.14 30.36 -32.23
CA LEU A 18 31.34 30.48 -31.00
C LEU A 18 30.09 31.35 -31.21
N SER A 19 30.15 32.36 -32.08
CA SER A 19 29.01 33.22 -32.43
C SER A 19 27.95 32.49 -33.26
N VAL A 20 28.36 31.65 -34.22
CA VAL A 20 27.44 30.85 -35.04
C VAL A 20 26.79 29.72 -34.23
N GLU A 21 27.52 29.07 -33.31
CA GLU A 21 26.92 28.07 -32.40
C GLU A 21 25.96 28.71 -31.38
N HIS A 22 26.25 29.92 -30.88
CA HIS A 22 25.33 30.64 -29.99
C HIS A 22 24.07 31.13 -30.71
N GLN A 23 24.17 31.52 -31.99
CA GLN A 23 23.02 31.90 -32.81
C GLN A 23 22.21 30.69 -33.29
N GLN A 24 22.84 29.54 -33.56
CA GLN A 24 22.12 28.29 -33.83
C GLN A 24 21.45 27.68 -32.58
N LYS A 25 22.04 27.86 -31.37
CA LYS A 25 21.36 27.52 -30.10
C LYS A 25 20.25 28.49 -29.73
N LYS A 26 20.37 29.80 -30.02
CA LYS A 26 19.27 30.77 -29.84
C LYS A 26 18.14 30.58 -30.85
N ALA A 27 18.43 30.15 -32.08
CA ALA A 27 17.41 29.82 -33.08
C ALA A 27 16.68 28.49 -32.78
N LYS A 28 17.33 27.55 -32.07
CA LYS A 28 16.69 26.30 -31.60
C LYS A 28 15.98 26.41 -30.24
N MET A 29 16.13 27.52 -29.51
CA MET A 29 15.47 27.77 -28.22
C MET A 29 14.50 28.97 -28.23
N SER A 30 14.09 29.45 -29.41
CA SER A 30 13.18 30.59 -29.52
C SER A 30 11.94 30.28 -30.37
N THR A 31 11.26 29.18 -30.01
CA THR A 31 9.80 29.06 -30.11
C THR A 31 9.30 28.08 -29.04
N CYS A 32 9.66 28.29 -27.77
CA CYS A 32 8.78 27.83 -26.69
C CYS A 32 7.62 28.83 -26.65
N ARG A 33 6.70 28.71 -27.62
CA ARG A 33 5.37 29.26 -27.45
C ARG A 33 4.77 28.41 -26.34
N ASP A 34 4.34 29.08 -25.28
CA ASP A 34 3.53 28.50 -24.21
C ASP A 34 2.43 27.61 -24.84
N PRO A 35 2.50 26.28 -24.72
CA PRO A 35 1.50 25.39 -25.28
C PRO A 35 0.31 25.39 -24.31
N LYS A 36 -0.34 26.55 -24.16
CA LYS A 36 -1.72 26.58 -23.70
C LYS A 36 -2.57 25.91 -24.79
N TYR A 37 -2.61 24.59 -24.71
CA TYR A 37 -3.58 23.71 -25.34
C TYR A 37 -3.87 24.03 -26.81
N ASP A 38 -2.90 23.77 -27.69
CA ASP A 38 -3.20 23.57 -29.11
C ASP A 38 -3.85 22.18 -29.25
N TYR A 39 -5.11 22.07 -28.80
CA TYR A 39 -5.93 20.90 -29.10
C TYR A 39 -5.94 20.74 -30.63
N PRO A 40 -5.87 19.50 -31.16
CA PRO A 40 -6.26 19.27 -32.55
C PRO A 40 -7.57 20.02 -32.78
N ARG A 41 -7.72 20.73 -33.90
CA ARG A 41 -8.96 21.42 -34.26
C ARG A 41 -10.05 20.40 -34.55
N TYR A 42 -10.49 19.71 -33.52
CA TYR A 42 -11.65 18.86 -33.54
C TYR A 42 -12.83 19.77 -33.86
N THR A 43 -13.63 19.37 -34.84
CA THR A 43 -15.00 19.87 -34.90
C THR A 43 -15.70 19.53 -33.58
N HIS A 44 -16.68 20.33 -33.17
CA HIS A 44 -17.47 20.06 -31.96
C HIS A 44 -17.98 18.61 -31.91
N LYS A 45 -18.33 18.02 -33.07
CA LYS A 45 -18.76 16.63 -33.20
C LYS A 45 -17.65 15.62 -32.90
N GLU A 46 -16.43 15.87 -33.37
CA GLU A 46 -15.27 15.01 -33.12
C GLU A 46 -14.85 15.06 -31.65
N TYR A 47 -14.85 16.24 -31.06
CA TYR A 47 -14.61 16.41 -29.63
C TYR A 47 -15.66 15.66 -28.79
N LEU A 48 -16.95 15.82 -29.10
CA LEU A 48 -18.01 15.08 -28.39
C LEU A 48 -17.91 13.56 -28.58
N ARG A 49 -17.43 13.10 -29.73
CA ARG A 49 -17.18 11.67 -29.97
C ARG A 49 -15.99 11.19 -29.14
N GLU A 50 -14.88 11.91 -29.11
CA GLU A 50 -13.71 11.59 -28.30
C GLU A 50 -14.04 11.57 -26.80
N ILE A 51 -14.76 12.57 -26.30
CA ILE A 51 -15.26 12.59 -24.91
C ILE A 51 -16.14 11.37 -24.63
N ARG A 52 -17.02 10.99 -25.57
CA ARG A 52 -17.89 9.81 -25.42
C ARG A 52 -17.09 8.51 -25.48
N GLU A 53 -16.08 8.42 -26.32
CA GLU A 53 -15.20 7.24 -26.43
C GLU A 53 -14.32 7.09 -25.18
N MET A 54 -13.77 8.19 -24.65
CA MET A 54 -13.06 8.18 -23.37
C MET A 54 -14.00 7.84 -22.23
N LYS A 55 -15.20 8.42 -22.19
CA LYS A 55 -16.24 8.07 -21.21
C LYS A 55 -16.60 6.59 -21.33
N ASN A 56 -16.79 6.06 -22.53
CA ASN A 56 -17.08 4.65 -22.76
C ASN A 56 -15.89 3.75 -22.40
N LEU A 57 -14.64 4.16 -22.65
CA LEU A 57 -13.46 3.40 -22.21
C LEU A 57 -13.40 3.34 -20.67
N ILE A 58 -13.69 4.48 -20.04
CA ILE A 58 -13.81 4.60 -18.60
C ILE A 58 -15.06 3.87 -18.09
N GLU A 59 -16.17 3.76 -18.80
CA GLU A 59 -17.41 3.16 -18.26
C GLU A 59 -17.59 1.69 -18.64
N ALA A 60 -17.15 1.28 -19.83
CA ALA A 60 -17.28 -0.09 -20.32
C ALA A 60 -16.41 -1.07 -19.53
N GLY A 61 -15.27 -0.65 -18.99
CA GLY A 61 -14.49 -1.45 -18.02
C GLY A 61 -15.26 -1.77 -16.72
N MET A 62 -16.39 -1.11 -16.46
CA MET A 62 -17.27 -1.40 -15.32
C MET A 62 -18.43 -2.35 -15.65
N LEU A 63 -18.71 -2.65 -16.92
CA LEU A 63 -19.81 -3.53 -17.29
C LEU A 63 -19.51 -4.96 -16.82
N GLY A 64 -20.24 -5.43 -15.81
CA GLY A 64 -20.06 -6.76 -15.19
C GLY A 64 -19.17 -6.76 -13.93
N TRP A 65 -18.52 -5.65 -13.61
CA TRP A 65 -17.60 -5.52 -12.47
C TRP A 65 -18.08 -4.42 -11.52
N PRO A 66 -19.12 -4.67 -10.70
CA PRO A 66 -19.48 -3.78 -9.61
C PRO A 66 -18.40 -3.91 -8.52
N GLY A 67 -17.24 -3.28 -8.74
CA GLY A 67 -16.37 -2.98 -7.62
C GLY A 67 -17.11 -2.05 -6.65
N PRO A 68 -16.72 -1.99 -5.37
CA PRO A 68 -17.28 -1.07 -4.39
C PRO A 68 -17.41 0.33 -4.99
N GLY A 69 -18.66 0.76 -5.17
CA GLY A 69 -19.02 1.98 -5.89
C GLY A 69 -18.68 3.22 -5.09
N ASN A 70 -18.54 3.07 -3.77
CA ASN A 70 -18.27 4.13 -2.80
C ASN A 70 -17.44 3.58 -1.61
N LYS A 71 -17.14 4.45 -0.65
CA LYS A 71 -16.43 4.11 0.58
C LYS A 71 -17.14 3.08 1.46
N ASP A 72 -18.47 3.06 1.45
CA ASP A 72 -19.27 2.19 2.34
C ASP A 72 -19.10 0.72 1.95
N ASP A 73 -19.02 0.45 0.65
CA ASP A 73 -18.74 -0.89 0.13
C ASP A 73 -17.29 -1.36 0.45
N MET A 74 -16.36 -0.43 0.69
CA MET A 74 -14.97 -0.75 1.07
C MET A 74 -14.81 -1.19 2.53
N PHE A 75 -15.81 -0.96 3.39
CA PHE A 75 -15.80 -1.44 4.77
C PHE A 75 -15.60 -2.97 4.86
N HIS A 76 -16.07 -3.70 3.86
CA HIS A 76 -15.90 -5.16 3.79
C HIS A 76 -14.48 -5.62 3.42
N THR A 77 -13.61 -4.71 2.98
CA THR A 77 -12.24 -5.04 2.52
C THR A 77 -11.34 -5.52 3.67
N LEU A 78 -11.67 -5.23 4.92
CA LEU A 78 -10.89 -5.68 6.08
C LEU A 78 -11.69 -6.62 7.00
N THR A 79 -12.61 -7.42 6.46
CA THR A 79 -13.41 -8.38 7.27
C THR A 79 -12.56 -9.40 8.03
N PHE A 80 -11.36 -9.73 7.53
CA PHE A 80 -10.39 -10.58 8.23
C PHE A 80 -9.86 -9.98 9.55
N THR A 81 -10.09 -8.69 9.80
CA THR A 81 -9.68 -8.01 11.05
C THR A 81 -10.27 -8.68 12.28
N VAL A 82 -11.55 -9.06 12.22
CA VAL A 82 -12.23 -9.75 13.32
C VAL A 82 -11.53 -11.08 13.65
N ASP A 83 -11.06 -11.79 12.61
CA ASP A 83 -10.37 -13.06 12.78
C ASP A 83 -8.94 -12.87 13.29
N VAL A 84 -8.23 -11.81 12.88
CA VAL A 84 -6.93 -11.44 13.45
C VAL A 84 -7.07 -11.14 14.93
N GLN A 85 -8.05 -10.32 15.33
CA GLN A 85 -8.29 -9.99 16.72
C GLN A 85 -8.64 -11.23 17.55
N SER A 86 -9.54 -12.10 17.05
CA SER A 86 -9.86 -13.37 17.70
C SER A 86 -8.62 -14.26 17.87
N PHE A 87 -7.81 -14.38 16.82
CA PHE A 87 -6.57 -15.17 16.86
C PHE A 87 -5.59 -14.64 17.91
N VAL A 88 -5.41 -13.32 17.99
CA VAL A 88 -4.51 -12.70 18.96
C VAL A 88 -5.00 -12.95 20.39
N ILE A 89 -6.29 -12.75 20.67
CA ILE A 89 -6.88 -13.00 21.99
C ILE A 89 -6.68 -14.46 22.42
N GLU A 90 -6.87 -15.40 21.49
CA GLU A 90 -6.75 -16.83 21.77
C GLU A 90 -5.29 -17.28 21.96
N HIS A 91 -4.37 -16.77 21.13
CA HIS A 91 -3.03 -17.34 21.00
C HIS A 91 -1.89 -16.48 21.54
N ALA A 92 -2.08 -15.19 21.85
CA ALA A 92 -1.04 -14.31 22.40
C ALA A 92 -0.79 -14.54 23.89
N LYS A 93 0.45 -14.43 24.35
CA LYS A 93 0.76 -14.38 25.79
C LYS A 93 0.02 -13.20 26.45
N VAL A 94 -0.58 -13.45 27.61
CA VAL A 94 -1.52 -12.52 28.26
C VAL A 94 -1.16 -12.18 29.69
N LYS A 95 -0.23 -12.90 30.32
CA LYS A 95 0.14 -12.60 31.71
C LYS A 95 1.13 -11.44 31.70
N PRO A 96 1.02 -10.47 32.62
CA PRO A 96 2.03 -9.42 32.76
C PRO A 96 3.45 -9.99 32.90
N GLU A 97 3.58 -11.12 33.60
CA GLU A 97 4.82 -11.87 33.81
C GLU A 97 5.47 -12.35 32.50
N ASP A 98 4.67 -12.57 31.46
CA ASP A 98 5.17 -12.99 30.14
C ASP A 98 6.05 -11.92 29.50
N VAL A 99 5.81 -10.64 29.82
CA VAL A 99 6.65 -9.51 29.41
C VAL A 99 8.02 -9.57 30.09
N ASP A 100 8.05 -9.95 31.37
CA ASP A 100 9.28 -10.06 32.16
C ASP A 100 10.16 -11.23 31.70
N HIS A 101 9.55 -12.25 31.07
CA HIS A 101 10.27 -13.35 30.45
C HIS A 101 10.95 -12.99 29.13
N LEU A 102 10.64 -11.84 28.53
CA LEU A 102 11.35 -11.34 27.35
C LEU A 102 12.67 -10.66 27.77
N SER A 103 13.78 -11.14 27.23
CA SER A 103 15.07 -10.45 27.36
C SER A 103 15.03 -9.07 26.68
N ASP A 104 15.91 -8.17 27.12
CA ASP A 104 16.04 -6.83 26.52
C ASP A 104 16.29 -6.89 25.00
N THR A 105 17.05 -7.89 24.54
CA THR A 105 17.30 -8.11 23.12
C THR A 105 16.03 -8.54 22.37
N GLN A 106 15.18 -9.37 22.97
CA GLN A 106 13.90 -9.76 22.37
C GLN A 106 12.96 -8.55 22.29
N LYS A 107 12.83 -7.78 23.38
CA LYS A 107 12.04 -6.55 23.45
C LYS A 107 12.45 -5.56 22.35
N GLN A 108 13.75 -5.31 22.20
CA GLN A 108 14.27 -4.42 21.16
C GLN A 108 14.03 -4.98 19.75
N THR A 109 14.18 -6.29 19.57
CA THR A 109 13.95 -6.96 18.29
C THR A 109 12.49 -6.84 17.85
N ILE A 110 11.53 -7.00 18.77
CA ILE A 110 10.09 -6.82 18.48
C ILE A 110 9.81 -5.40 17.99
N ILE A 111 10.27 -4.37 18.72
CA ILE A 111 10.07 -2.96 18.31
C ILE A 111 10.71 -2.69 16.95
N SER A 112 11.91 -3.23 16.70
CA SER A 112 12.64 -3.03 15.44
C SER A 112 11.92 -3.69 14.25
N HIS A 113 11.32 -4.87 14.44
CA HIS A 113 10.51 -5.52 13.41
C HIS A 113 9.21 -4.76 13.11
N LEU A 114 8.75 -3.91 14.03
CA LEU A 114 7.61 -3.03 13.84
C LEU A 114 7.99 -1.67 13.22
N ALA A 115 9.20 -1.52 12.66
CA ALA A 115 9.58 -0.28 11.97
C ALA A 115 8.58 0.11 10.87
N GLY A 116 8.19 1.38 10.86
CA GLY A 116 7.15 1.92 9.97
C GLY A 116 5.72 1.80 10.51
N TYR A 117 5.50 0.93 11.52
CA TYR A 117 4.23 0.74 12.22
C TYR A 117 4.29 1.30 13.65
N CYS A 118 5.42 1.13 14.35
CA CYS A 118 5.63 1.58 15.73
C CYS A 118 6.78 2.60 15.81
N VAL A 119 6.66 3.57 16.72
CA VAL A 119 7.78 4.46 17.06
C VAL A 119 8.98 3.65 17.57
N GLN A 120 10.17 3.99 17.10
CA GLN A 120 11.39 3.22 17.38
C GLN A 120 12.06 3.68 18.68
N GLU A 121 11.31 3.64 19.76
CA GLU A 121 11.76 4.03 21.10
C GLU A 121 12.28 2.84 21.90
N LYS A 122 13.01 3.12 22.98
CA LYS A 122 13.41 2.07 23.91
C LYS A 122 12.16 1.51 24.59
N TRP A 123 12.17 0.22 24.90
CA TRP A 123 11.05 -0.49 25.53
C TRP A 123 10.44 0.29 26.71
N GLU A 124 11.26 0.67 27.70
CA GLU A 124 10.74 1.36 28.90
C GLU A 124 10.17 2.75 28.63
N VAL A 125 10.70 3.44 27.62
CA VAL A 125 10.14 4.74 27.20
C VAL A 125 8.78 4.49 26.56
N LEU A 126 8.70 3.57 25.60
CA LEU A 126 7.45 3.22 24.93
C LEU A 126 6.38 2.78 25.95
N MET A 127 6.72 1.88 26.88
CA MET A 127 5.77 1.42 27.91
C MET A 127 5.29 2.57 28.79
N GLY A 128 6.12 3.56 29.08
CA GLY A 128 5.74 4.75 29.84
C GLY A 128 4.77 5.70 29.11
N LEU A 129 4.72 5.64 27.77
CA LEU A 129 3.83 6.44 26.92
C LEU A 129 2.51 5.73 26.60
N LEU A 130 2.49 4.40 26.67
CA LEU A 130 1.31 3.61 26.35
C LEU A 130 0.22 3.78 27.43
N PRO A 131 -1.06 3.87 27.03
CA PRO A 131 -2.17 3.84 27.97
C PRO A 131 -2.18 2.58 28.82
N ASP A 132 -2.75 2.65 30.01
CA ASP A 132 -2.68 1.55 31.00
C ASP A 132 -3.17 0.22 30.43
N LEU A 133 -4.33 0.19 29.76
CA LEU A 133 -4.88 -1.03 29.19
C LEU A 133 -4.07 -1.54 27.99
N VAL A 134 -3.54 -0.63 27.15
CA VAL A 134 -2.63 -1.02 26.06
C VAL A 134 -1.34 -1.64 26.62
N ARG A 135 -0.83 -1.09 27.72
CA ARG A 135 0.38 -1.57 28.40
C ARG A 135 0.16 -2.95 29.02
N GLU A 136 -0.99 -3.18 29.65
CA GLU A 136 -1.37 -4.51 30.14
C GLU A 136 -1.48 -5.53 29.00
N LYS A 137 -2.01 -5.11 27.86
CA LYS A 137 -2.25 -5.95 26.68
C LYS A 137 -1.20 -5.83 25.59
N VAL A 138 0.00 -5.37 25.93
CA VAL A 138 0.98 -4.95 24.92
C VAL A 138 1.45 -6.09 24.01
N LEU A 139 1.52 -7.32 24.54
CA LEU A 139 1.90 -8.49 23.75
C LEU A 139 0.84 -8.86 22.70
N GLU A 140 -0.44 -8.67 23.03
CA GLU A 140 -1.56 -8.83 22.10
C GLU A 140 -1.44 -7.79 20.97
N VAL A 141 -1.29 -6.51 21.32
CA VAL A 141 -1.18 -5.41 20.35
C VAL A 141 0.05 -5.56 19.43
N PHE A 142 1.19 -5.99 19.97
CA PHE A 142 2.37 -6.26 19.13
C PHE A 142 2.19 -7.45 18.21
N LEU A 143 1.56 -8.54 18.68
CA LEU A 143 1.29 -9.70 17.83
C LEU A 143 0.33 -9.33 16.70
N GLU A 144 -0.75 -8.62 17.04
CA GLU A 144 -1.73 -8.10 16.09
C GLU A 144 -1.04 -7.25 15.01
N THR A 145 -0.25 -6.26 15.44
CA THR A 145 0.47 -5.37 14.50
C THR A 145 1.46 -6.13 13.61
N LEU A 146 2.16 -7.13 14.14
CA LEU A 146 3.08 -7.96 13.34
C LEU A 146 2.35 -8.79 12.29
N ILE A 147 1.18 -9.35 12.62
CA ILE A 147 0.36 -10.12 11.68
C ILE A 147 -0.15 -9.20 10.57
N TYR A 148 -0.69 -8.02 10.91
CA TYR A 148 -1.11 -7.05 9.88
C TYR A 148 0.06 -6.58 9.04
N LYS A 149 1.21 -6.28 9.65
CA LYS A 149 2.41 -5.87 8.90
C LYS A 149 2.78 -6.89 7.84
N ASP A 150 2.85 -8.18 8.21
CA ASP A 150 3.16 -9.25 7.27
C ASP A 150 2.10 -9.36 6.14
N ILE A 151 0.81 -9.34 6.51
CA ILE A 151 -0.31 -9.38 5.56
C ILE A 151 -0.27 -8.21 4.56
N PHE A 152 -0.10 -6.99 5.04
CA PHE A 152 -0.11 -5.78 4.21
C PHE A 152 1.11 -5.75 3.28
N GLU A 153 2.29 -6.12 3.79
CA GLU A 153 3.51 -6.16 2.97
C GLU A 153 3.45 -7.23 1.88
N ARG A 154 2.81 -8.37 2.14
CA ARG A 154 2.65 -9.43 1.15
C ARG A 154 1.61 -9.11 0.09
N PHE A 155 0.43 -8.64 0.51
CA PHE A 155 -0.73 -8.62 -0.37
C PHE A 155 -1.16 -7.22 -0.84
N PHE A 156 -0.94 -6.19 -0.02
CA PHE A 156 -1.53 -4.86 -0.23
C PHE A 156 -0.54 -3.85 -0.80
N VAL A 157 0.77 -4.03 -0.55
CA VAL A 157 1.82 -3.12 -1.09
C VAL A 157 2.06 -3.31 -2.59
N ASN A 158 1.92 -4.55 -3.09
CA ASN A 158 2.09 -4.87 -4.50
C ASN A 158 0.89 -5.67 -5.04
N PHE A 159 -0.04 -5.00 -5.71
CA PHE A 159 -1.20 -5.66 -6.33
C PHE A 159 -0.86 -6.71 -7.39
N PHE A 160 0.39 -6.79 -7.85
CA PHE A 160 0.84 -7.76 -8.84
C PHE A 160 1.59 -8.96 -8.24
N TRP A 161 1.57 -9.12 -6.91
CA TRP A 161 2.41 -10.07 -6.18
C TRP A 161 2.31 -11.54 -6.64
N TYR A 162 1.20 -11.93 -7.28
CA TYR A 162 0.95 -13.30 -7.73
C TYR A 162 1.25 -13.53 -9.23
N PHE A 163 1.58 -12.48 -10.00
CA PHE A 163 1.96 -12.65 -11.40
C PHE A 163 3.33 -13.34 -11.50
N ASP A 164 3.54 -14.17 -12.51
CA ASP A 164 4.74 -14.99 -12.62
C ASP A 164 5.53 -14.83 -13.92
N GLY A 165 5.04 -14.02 -14.86
CA GLY A 165 5.76 -13.74 -16.10
C GLY A 165 5.96 -14.95 -17.02
N LYS A 166 5.24 -16.05 -16.80
CA LYS A 166 5.35 -17.25 -17.64
C LYS A 166 4.97 -16.95 -19.09
N MET A 167 5.77 -17.46 -20.02
CA MET A 167 5.48 -17.41 -21.46
C MET A 167 4.70 -18.62 -21.95
N SER A 168 4.67 -19.72 -21.17
CA SER A 168 3.91 -20.94 -21.49
C SER A 168 3.58 -21.74 -20.22
N PRO A 169 2.68 -22.74 -20.27
CA PRO A 169 2.36 -23.57 -19.10
C PRO A 169 3.53 -24.35 -18.50
N THR A 170 4.58 -24.62 -19.30
CA THR A 170 5.78 -25.35 -18.87
C THR A 170 6.91 -24.44 -18.40
N ASP A 171 6.73 -23.12 -18.51
CA ASP A 171 7.68 -22.13 -18.02
C ASP A 171 7.64 -22.07 -16.49
N GLU A 172 8.81 -21.94 -15.86
CA GLU A 172 8.92 -21.76 -14.41
C GLU A 172 8.49 -20.34 -13.99
N GLY A 173 8.54 -19.39 -14.94
CA GLY A 173 8.26 -17.99 -14.72
C GLY A 173 9.51 -17.20 -14.35
N ASP A 174 9.31 -15.93 -14.02
CA ASP A 174 10.36 -14.98 -13.69
C ASP A 174 10.05 -14.30 -12.36
N GLU A 175 10.85 -14.63 -11.33
CA GLU A 175 10.70 -14.11 -9.97
C GLU A 175 10.77 -12.57 -9.91
N THR A 176 11.43 -11.93 -10.88
CA THR A 176 11.55 -10.46 -10.95
C THR A 176 10.39 -9.80 -11.69
N PHE A 177 9.46 -10.58 -12.27
CA PHE A 177 8.36 -10.07 -13.06
C PHE A 177 7.44 -9.15 -12.26
N THR A 178 7.08 -9.55 -11.03
CA THR A 178 6.20 -8.76 -10.15
C THR A 178 6.81 -7.39 -9.81
N ALA A 179 8.11 -7.36 -9.51
CA ALA A 179 8.84 -6.14 -9.20
C ALA A 179 8.94 -5.19 -10.40
N ARG A 180 9.18 -5.74 -11.60
CA ARG A 180 9.19 -4.94 -12.85
C ARG A 180 7.81 -4.40 -13.20
N LEU A 181 6.75 -5.20 -12.99
CA LEU A 181 5.38 -4.77 -13.24
C LEU A 181 4.97 -3.65 -12.28
N LYS A 182 5.34 -3.78 -11.00
CA LYS A 182 5.19 -2.69 -10.02
C LYS A 182 5.98 -1.44 -10.41
N HIS A 183 7.24 -1.59 -10.84
CA HIS A 183 8.04 -0.45 -11.28
C HIS A 183 7.42 0.28 -12.47
N LEU A 184 6.90 -0.47 -13.46
CA LEU A 184 6.19 0.10 -14.59
C LEU A 184 4.93 0.86 -14.15
N TYR A 185 4.16 0.28 -13.23
CA TYR A 185 3.01 0.95 -12.63
C TYR A 185 3.41 2.27 -11.95
N ASP A 186 4.48 2.27 -11.17
CA ASP A 186 4.96 3.47 -10.46
C ASP A 186 5.37 4.58 -11.47
N GLN A 187 5.97 4.21 -12.61
CA GLN A 187 6.25 5.16 -13.71
C GLN A 187 4.98 5.69 -14.38
N PHE A 188 4.00 4.82 -14.63
CA PHE A 188 2.70 5.24 -15.16
C PHE A 188 1.99 6.18 -14.19
N TYR A 189 2.03 5.88 -12.90
CA TYR A 189 1.44 6.71 -11.87
C TYR A 189 2.09 8.10 -11.81
N ALA A 190 3.43 8.18 -11.87
CA ALA A 190 4.14 9.46 -11.97
C ALA A 190 3.78 10.26 -13.23
N THR A 191 3.41 9.59 -14.32
CA THR A 191 3.06 10.22 -15.60
C THR A 191 1.60 10.68 -15.65
N ASN A 192 0.68 9.79 -15.27
CA ASN A 192 -0.76 10.04 -15.27
C ASN A 192 -1.43 9.13 -14.22
N PRO A 193 -1.65 9.64 -13.00
CA PRO A 193 -2.20 8.85 -11.89
C PRO A 193 -3.54 8.18 -12.19
N LEU A 194 -4.44 8.89 -12.87
CA LEU A 194 -5.78 8.40 -13.19
C LEU A 194 -5.72 7.23 -14.18
N MET A 195 -4.93 7.36 -15.24
CA MET A 195 -4.78 6.29 -16.23
C MET A 195 -4.01 5.10 -15.67
N ALA A 196 -3.01 5.34 -14.81
CA ALA A 196 -2.28 4.28 -14.13
C ALA A 196 -3.20 3.46 -13.20
N ALA A 197 -4.02 4.14 -12.40
CA ALA A 197 -5.03 3.52 -11.54
C ALA A 197 -6.01 2.66 -12.35
N LEU A 198 -6.50 3.18 -13.48
CA LEU A 198 -7.36 2.43 -14.39
C LEU A 198 -6.63 1.19 -14.91
N TRP A 199 -5.41 1.33 -15.41
CA TRP A 199 -4.60 0.22 -15.93
C TRP A 199 -4.39 -0.87 -14.88
N ARG A 200 -4.04 -0.52 -13.63
CA ARG A 200 -3.92 -1.48 -12.53
C ARG A 200 -5.25 -2.22 -12.31
N SER A 201 -6.35 -1.48 -12.18
CA SER A 201 -7.66 -2.05 -11.86
C SER A 201 -8.15 -3.02 -12.95
N GLU A 202 -8.02 -2.66 -14.22
CA GLU A 202 -8.43 -3.52 -15.34
C GLU A 202 -7.53 -4.75 -15.49
N THR A 203 -6.21 -4.56 -15.28
CA THR A 203 -5.25 -5.68 -15.28
C THR A 203 -5.59 -6.70 -14.20
N ASN A 204 -5.89 -6.23 -12.98
CA ASN A 204 -6.29 -7.11 -11.87
C ASN A 204 -7.65 -7.78 -12.14
N ARG A 205 -8.65 -7.06 -12.65
CA ARG A 205 -9.97 -7.63 -13.00
C ARG A 205 -9.85 -8.80 -13.95
N LEU A 206 -9.15 -8.61 -15.07
CA LEU A 206 -8.94 -9.65 -16.06
C LEU A 206 -8.12 -10.82 -15.48
N ALA A 207 -7.09 -10.51 -14.69
CA ALA A 207 -6.23 -11.51 -14.07
C ALA A 207 -6.93 -12.31 -12.95
N ASN A 208 -8.05 -11.84 -12.41
CA ASN A 208 -8.77 -12.47 -11.29
C ASN A 208 -10.19 -12.93 -11.67
N SER A 209 -10.57 -12.88 -12.95
CA SER A 209 -11.92 -13.25 -13.36
C SER A 209 -12.15 -14.75 -13.39
N THR A 210 -12.85 -15.25 -12.39
CA THR A 210 -13.29 -16.66 -12.30
C THR A 210 -14.75 -16.86 -12.72
N ASP A 211 -15.46 -15.78 -13.08
CA ASP A 211 -16.88 -15.80 -13.42
C ASP A 211 -17.10 -15.49 -14.90
N ILE A 212 -17.78 -16.39 -15.61
CA ILE A 212 -18.11 -16.23 -17.05
C ILE A 212 -19.01 -15.02 -17.35
N ARG A 213 -19.70 -14.49 -16.34
CA ARG A 213 -20.50 -13.26 -16.45
C ARG A 213 -19.61 -12.01 -16.48
N LYS A 214 -18.37 -12.13 -16.02
CA LYS A 214 -17.40 -11.04 -15.85
C LYS A 214 -16.28 -11.08 -16.90
N ALA A 215 -15.95 -12.26 -17.43
CA ALA A 215 -15.04 -12.44 -18.54
C ALA A 215 -15.48 -13.58 -19.47
N SER A 216 -15.16 -13.47 -20.76
CA SER A 216 -15.45 -14.51 -21.75
C SER A 216 -14.60 -15.78 -21.57
N ASP A 217 -13.44 -15.66 -20.91
CA ASP A 217 -12.54 -16.76 -20.56
C ASP A 217 -12.07 -16.57 -19.12
N THR A 218 -12.17 -17.62 -18.32
CA THR A 218 -11.83 -17.63 -16.89
C THR A 218 -10.54 -18.37 -16.58
N LEU A 219 -9.86 -18.96 -17.57
CA LEU A 219 -8.65 -19.76 -17.36
C LEU A 219 -7.55 -18.99 -16.63
N LEU A 220 -7.31 -17.73 -17.02
CA LEU A 220 -6.31 -16.89 -16.34
C LEU A 220 -6.70 -16.58 -14.89
N GLY A 221 -7.97 -16.28 -14.65
CA GLY A 221 -8.48 -15.99 -13.31
C GLY A 221 -8.39 -17.18 -12.37
N THR A 222 -8.78 -18.37 -12.84
CA THR A 222 -8.64 -19.62 -12.08
C THR A 222 -7.18 -19.94 -11.82
N TYR A 223 -6.31 -19.81 -12.82
CA TYR A 223 -4.87 -20.02 -12.66
C TYR A 223 -4.28 -19.14 -11.55
N HIS A 224 -4.59 -17.84 -11.56
CA HIS A 224 -4.09 -16.95 -10.53
C HIS A 224 -4.73 -17.19 -9.17
N LEU A 225 -6.00 -17.61 -9.09
CA LEU A 225 -6.61 -18.02 -7.82
C LEU A 225 -5.86 -19.19 -7.20
N ASP A 226 -5.66 -20.27 -7.96
CA ASP A 226 -4.93 -21.46 -7.51
C ASP A 226 -3.52 -21.08 -7.05
N ARG A 227 -2.84 -20.22 -7.83
CA ARG A 227 -1.51 -19.72 -7.50
C ARG A 227 -1.50 -18.93 -6.20
N ARG A 228 -2.42 -17.98 -6.00
CA ARG A 228 -2.50 -17.22 -4.75
C ARG A 228 -2.74 -18.14 -3.55
N GLN A 229 -3.65 -19.10 -3.67
CA GLN A 229 -3.96 -20.07 -2.62
C GLN A 229 -2.75 -20.97 -2.29
N SER A 230 -1.94 -21.32 -3.29
CA SER A 230 -0.76 -22.17 -3.09
C SER A 230 0.31 -21.56 -2.17
N PHE A 231 0.36 -20.23 -2.05
CA PHE A 231 1.33 -19.55 -1.19
C PHE A 231 0.93 -19.48 0.29
N ILE A 232 -0.35 -19.68 0.62
CA ILE A 232 -0.88 -19.42 1.97
C ILE A 232 -0.19 -20.27 3.03
N GLY A 233 -0.01 -21.57 2.79
CA GLY A 233 0.67 -22.46 3.73
C GLY A 233 2.09 -21.97 4.05
N GLN A 234 2.87 -21.64 3.00
CA GLN A 234 4.23 -21.13 3.17
C GLN A 234 4.27 -19.79 3.93
N PHE A 235 3.33 -18.88 3.66
CA PHE A 235 3.28 -17.60 4.35
C PHE A 235 2.95 -17.76 5.84
N VAL A 236 2.01 -18.65 6.17
CA VAL A 236 1.67 -18.99 7.56
C VAL A 236 2.86 -19.65 8.27
N ASP A 237 3.54 -20.59 7.62
CA ASP A 237 4.71 -21.26 8.19
C ASP A 237 5.83 -20.26 8.48
N ASN A 238 6.07 -19.33 7.56
CA ASN A 238 7.05 -18.25 7.74
C ASN A 238 6.65 -17.32 8.89
N ALA A 239 5.38 -16.94 9.00
CA ALA A 239 4.89 -16.07 10.07
C ALA A 239 5.01 -16.75 11.44
N LEU A 240 4.62 -18.01 11.57
CA LEU A 240 4.71 -18.77 12.83
C LEU A 240 6.16 -19.08 13.22
N SER A 241 7.06 -19.19 12.25
CA SER A 241 8.50 -19.39 12.48
C SER A 241 9.25 -18.09 12.77
N SER A 242 8.65 -16.93 12.49
CA SER A 242 9.23 -15.62 12.76
C SER A 242 9.49 -15.44 14.26
N GLU A 243 10.72 -15.08 14.63
CA GLU A 243 11.12 -14.98 16.03
C GLU A 243 10.25 -14.01 16.85
N PRO A 244 9.98 -12.76 16.42
CA PRO A 244 9.08 -11.86 17.14
C PRO A 244 7.69 -12.44 17.37
N ILE A 245 7.07 -13.02 16.34
CA ILE A 245 5.72 -13.62 16.44
C ILE A 245 5.76 -14.79 17.41
N ARG A 246 6.74 -15.69 17.26
CA ARG A 246 6.90 -16.87 18.12
C ARG A 246 7.09 -16.52 19.59
N TRP A 247 7.80 -15.43 19.91
CA TRP A 247 7.99 -15.00 21.30
C TRP A 247 6.71 -14.48 21.95
N LEU A 248 5.79 -13.92 21.15
CA LEU A 248 4.52 -13.36 21.60
C LEU A 248 3.40 -14.41 21.69
N LEU A 249 3.53 -15.55 21.02
CA LEU A 249 2.56 -16.65 21.07
C LEU A 249 2.69 -17.48 22.35
N LYS A 250 1.55 -17.93 22.90
CA LYS A 250 1.48 -18.95 23.96
C LYS A 250 2.13 -20.25 23.47
N GLU A 251 2.77 -20.98 24.39
CA GLU A 251 3.20 -22.34 24.11
C GLU A 251 1.99 -23.23 23.82
N THR A 252 2.10 -24.07 22.79
CA THR A 252 1.08 -25.07 22.47
C THR A 252 1.25 -26.27 23.39
N SER A 253 0.19 -26.72 24.04
CA SER A 253 0.23 -27.87 24.94
C SER A 253 0.09 -29.21 24.19
N SER A 254 -0.39 -29.20 22.95
CA SER A 254 -0.55 -30.39 22.12
C SER A 254 -0.39 -30.11 20.62
N THR A 255 -0.20 -31.18 19.84
CA THR A 255 -0.18 -31.12 18.37
C THR A 255 -1.51 -30.59 17.83
N GLU A 256 -2.64 -30.96 18.42
CA GLU A 256 -3.96 -30.49 18.01
C GLU A 256 -4.14 -28.98 18.20
N GLU A 257 -3.53 -28.39 19.24
CA GLU A 257 -3.52 -26.94 19.43
C GLU A 257 -2.64 -26.24 18.41
N ALA A 258 -1.47 -26.81 18.10
CA ALA A 258 -0.58 -26.28 17.05
C ALA A 258 -1.27 -26.32 15.68
N ASP A 259 -1.94 -27.43 15.35
CA ASP A 259 -2.70 -27.59 14.11
C ASP A 259 -3.88 -26.61 14.03
N ARG A 260 -4.57 -26.35 15.15
CA ARG A 260 -5.66 -25.36 15.21
C ARG A 260 -5.14 -23.95 14.94
N ARG A 261 -4.07 -23.54 15.63
CA ARG A 261 -3.41 -22.25 15.41
C ARG A 261 -3.00 -22.07 13.95
N HIS A 262 -2.42 -23.09 13.34
CA HIS A 262 -2.02 -23.06 11.94
C HIS A 262 -3.22 -22.85 11.01
N LYS A 263 -4.32 -23.59 11.23
CA LYS A 263 -5.56 -23.46 10.46
C LYS A 263 -6.21 -22.09 10.61
N ASP A 264 -6.23 -21.55 11.83
CA ASP A 264 -6.80 -20.22 12.10
C ASP A 264 -6.02 -19.14 11.34
N LEU A 265 -4.68 -19.21 11.37
CA LEU A 265 -3.84 -18.26 10.64
C LEU A 265 -3.94 -18.46 9.11
N CYS A 266 -4.08 -19.70 8.62
CA CYS A 266 -4.38 -19.95 7.20
C CYS A 266 -5.70 -19.30 6.76
N ARG A 267 -6.74 -19.36 7.60
CA ARG A 267 -8.03 -18.73 7.31
C ARG A 267 -7.88 -17.21 7.19
N ILE A 268 -7.17 -16.59 8.13
CA ILE A 268 -6.86 -15.15 8.11
C ILE A 268 -6.14 -14.77 6.82
N TYR A 269 -5.05 -15.47 6.47
CA TYR A 269 -4.25 -15.15 5.30
C TYR A 269 -5.03 -15.36 4.00
N HIS A 270 -5.87 -16.40 3.94
CA HIS A 270 -6.77 -16.62 2.81
C HIS A 270 -7.75 -15.45 2.62
N MET A 271 -8.43 -15.03 3.69
CA MET A 271 -9.36 -13.91 3.62
C MET A 271 -8.65 -12.61 3.23
N ALA A 272 -7.50 -12.32 3.82
CA ALA A 272 -6.71 -11.14 3.46
C ALA A 272 -6.22 -11.16 2.00
N MET A 273 -5.83 -12.33 1.50
CA MET A 273 -5.45 -12.54 0.10
C MET A 273 -6.62 -12.24 -0.85
N GLU A 274 -7.82 -12.72 -0.54
CA GLU A 274 -9.03 -12.42 -1.34
C GLU A 274 -9.34 -10.92 -1.30
N SER A 275 -9.36 -10.32 -0.12
CA SER A 275 -9.61 -8.89 0.04
C SER A 275 -8.60 -8.02 -0.71
N ALA A 276 -7.32 -8.39 -0.71
CA ALA A 276 -6.29 -7.68 -1.46
C ALA A 276 -6.51 -7.79 -2.98
N ALA A 277 -6.91 -8.95 -3.49
CA ALA A 277 -7.24 -9.14 -4.90
C ALA A 277 -8.49 -8.32 -5.29
N GLU A 278 -9.50 -8.27 -4.43
CA GLU A 278 -10.68 -7.43 -4.62
C GLU A 278 -10.32 -5.95 -4.64
N LEU A 279 -9.50 -5.48 -3.69
CA LEU A 279 -8.95 -4.12 -3.67
C LEU A 279 -8.12 -3.80 -4.92
N GLY A 280 -7.39 -4.80 -5.44
CA GLY A 280 -6.73 -4.81 -6.73
C GLY A 280 -7.65 -4.41 -7.89
N ASN A 281 -8.91 -4.83 -7.85
CA ASN A 281 -9.91 -4.63 -8.90
C ASN A 281 -10.64 -3.28 -8.81
N ILE A 282 -10.53 -2.57 -7.69
CA ILE A 282 -11.21 -1.28 -7.45
C ILE A 282 -10.52 -0.19 -8.26
N ARG A 283 -11.28 0.84 -8.66
CA ARG A 283 -10.72 2.04 -9.29
C ARG A 283 -9.99 2.91 -8.30
N GLY A 284 -9.29 3.90 -8.85
CA GLY A 284 -8.47 4.79 -8.05
C GLY A 284 -7.13 4.17 -7.69
N HIS A 285 -6.21 5.07 -7.40
CA HIS A 285 -4.97 4.73 -6.76
C HIS A 285 -5.25 4.49 -5.28
N ILE A 286 -4.67 3.41 -4.76
CA ILE A 286 -4.78 3.02 -3.36
C ILE A 286 -3.47 3.38 -2.68
N ASP A 287 -3.57 4.17 -1.62
CA ASP A 287 -2.48 4.49 -0.72
C ASP A 287 -2.74 3.90 0.65
N LEU A 288 -1.66 3.49 1.32
CA LEU A 288 -1.68 3.03 2.69
C LEU A 288 -1.19 4.16 3.59
N GLU A 289 -2.01 4.55 4.57
CA GLU A 289 -1.63 5.52 5.58
C GLU A 289 -0.86 4.84 6.71
N MET A 290 0.45 4.90 6.57
CA MET A 290 1.44 4.41 7.53
C MET A 290 1.78 5.49 8.56
N LEU A 291 2.53 5.10 9.59
CA LEU A 291 2.99 6.04 10.64
C LEU A 291 3.76 7.24 10.06
N ALA A 292 4.53 7.03 8.98
CA ALA A 292 5.30 8.09 8.33
C ALA A 292 4.45 9.10 7.54
N THR A 293 3.24 8.72 7.13
CA THR A 293 2.34 9.54 6.30
C THR A 293 1.19 10.17 7.10
N LEU A 294 0.86 9.58 8.26
CA LEU A 294 -0.11 10.14 9.19
C LEU A 294 0.43 11.42 9.84
N PRO A 295 -0.44 12.33 10.29
CA PRO A 295 -0.06 13.41 11.19
C PRO A 295 0.60 12.83 12.44
N ARG A 296 1.48 13.59 13.08
CA ARG A 296 2.15 13.15 14.32
C ARG A 296 1.17 12.94 15.48
N THR A 297 0.01 13.60 15.41
CA THR A 297 -0.99 13.62 16.46
C THR A 297 -2.29 13.01 15.97
N PHE A 298 -3.01 12.37 16.89
CA PHE A 298 -4.31 11.80 16.67
C PHE A 298 -5.37 12.88 16.46
N THR A 299 -6.34 12.58 15.60
CA THR A 299 -7.57 13.36 15.45
C THR A 299 -8.66 12.38 15.06
N SER A 300 -9.70 12.28 15.89
CA SER A 300 -10.84 11.42 15.64
C SER A 300 -11.53 11.79 14.30
N GLY A 301 -11.82 10.80 13.46
CA GLY A 301 -12.51 11.01 12.20
C GLY A 301 -12.32 9.89 11.19
N GLU A 302 -12.59 10.17 9.92
CA GLU A 302 -12.54 9.17 8.83
C GLU A 302 -11.11 8.66 8.54
N ARG A 303 -10.09 9.41 8.96
CA ARG A 303 -8.69 9.13 8.63
C ARG A 303 -8.05 8.12 9.56
N MET A 304 -8.39 8.17 10.84
CA MET A 304 -7.80 7.31 11.87
C MET A 304 -8.79 7.07 13.00
N GLN A 305 -8.67 5.90 13.60
CA GLN A 305 -9.45 5.44 14.74
C GLN A 305 -8.49 4.88 15.79
N SER A 306 -8.75 5.19 17.04
CA SER A 306 -7.92 4.71 18.16
C SER A 306 -8.14 3.22 18.41
N HIS A 307 -7.12 2.56 18.94
CA HIS A 307 -7.21 1.19 19.43
C HIS A 307 -8.32 1.06 20.46
N GLU A 308 -9.03 -0.05 20.50
CA GLU A 308 -10.06 -0.31 21.52
C GLU A 308 -9.49 -0.30 22.96
N TYR A 309 -8.19 -0.55 23.09
CA TYR A 309 -7.44 -0.45 24.36
C TYR A 309 -7.00 0.97 24.72
N ASN A 310 -7.11 1.96 23.84
CA ASN A 310 -6.88 3.38 24.14
C ASN A 310 -8.00 4.03 25.00
N LEU A 311 -8.88 3.20 25.57
CA LEU A 311 -9.99 3.48 26.49
C LEU A 311 -11.31 3.95 25.86
N LEU A 312 -12.35 3.17 26.20
CA LEU A 312 -13.79 3.41 26.14
C LEU A 312 -14.25 4.47 27.17
N HIS A 313 -13.69 5.68 27.14
CA HIS A 313 -14.33 6.81 27.82
C HIS A 313 -15.18 7.57 26.80
N GLU A 314 -16.44 7.85 27.16
CA GLU A 314 -17.51 8.35 26.26
C GLU A 314 -17.15 9.64 25.49
N ASP A 315 -16.08 10.34 25.88
CA ASP A 315 -15.54 11.50 25.17
C ASP A 315 -14.32 11.15 24.31
N SER A 316 -14.60 10.70 23.08
CA SER A 316 -13.59 10.40 22.03
C SER A 316 -12.60 11.55 21.72
N ASN A 317 -12.89 12.78 22.17
CA ASN A 317 -12.05 13.95 21.93
C ASN A 317 -10.85 14.05 22.89
N LEU A 318 -10.76 13.24 23.95
CA LEU A 318 -9.65 13.30 24.91
C LEU A 318 -8.31 12.90 24.29
N LEU A 319 -8.33 12.07 23.25
CA LEU A 319 -7.14 11.63 22.53
C LEU A 319 -6.71 12.64 21.45
N ASP A 320 -7.56 13.60 21.10
CA ASP A 320 -7.24 14.56 20.03
C ASP A 320 -6.02 15.41 20.39
N GLY A 321 -5.08 15.50 19.45
CA GLY A 321 -3.82 16.21 19.64
C GLY A 321 -2.73 15.38 20.34
N GLN A 322 -3.05 14.19 20.87
CA GLN A 322 -2.05 13.30 21.46
C GLN A 322 -1.22 12.60 20.39
N ARG A 323 0.02 12.22 20.72
CA ARG A 323 0.94 11.62 19.74
C ARG A 323 0.48 10.23 19.33
N ILE A 324 0.62 9.91 18.05
CA ILE A 324 0.46 8.54 17.55
C ILE A 324 1.74 7.75 17.84
N LEU A 325 1.62 6.64 18.56
CA LEU A 325 2.72 5.75 18.92
C LEU A 325 2.82 4.57 17.97
N MET A 326 1.68 4.02 17.55
CA MET A 326 1.63 2.88 16.64
C MET A 326 0.49 3.00 15.64
N VAL A 327 0.68 2.39 14.48
CA VAL A 327 -0.35 2.03 13.51
C VAL A 327 -0.44 0.51 13.55
N VAL A 328 -1.54 -0.04 14.07
CA VAL A 328 -1.78 -1.49 14.16
C VAL A 328 -2.07 -2.05 12.77
N TYR A 329 -2.94 -1.37 12.02
CA TYR A 329 -3.06 -1.55 10.57
C TYR A 329 -3.24 -0.20 9.87
N PRO A 330 -2.70 -0.05 8.65
CA PRO A 330 -2.71 1.22 7.94
C PRO A 330 -4.11 1.58 7.45
N GLY A 331 -4.35 2.88 7.34
CA GLY A 331 -5.55 3.39 6.69
C GLY A 331 -5.50 3.15 5.19
N ILE A 332 -6.65 2.99 4.54
CA ILE A 332 -6.75 2.85 3.09
C ILE A 332 -7.35 4.13 2.53
N VAL A 333 -6.57 4.79 1.68
CA VAL A 333 -6.96 6.03 1.01
C VAL A 333 -7.04 5.80 -0.48
N ARG A 334 -8.13 6.26 -1.09
CA ARG A 334 -8.40 6.14 -2.52
C ARG A 334 -8.37 7.51 -3.18
N ARG A 335 -7.58 7.64 -4.24
CA ARG A 335 -7.42 8.88 -5.03
C ARG A 335 -7.61 8.58 -6.51
N TYR A 336 -7.86 9.61 -7.32
CA TYR A 336 -7.98 9.46 -8.79
C TYR A 336 -9.03 8.40 -9.21
N ILE A 337 -10.19 8.40 -8.55
CA ILE A 337 -11.26 7.41 -8.78
C ILE A 337 -11.87 7.57 -10.17
N CYS A 338 -12.16 8.82 -10.57
CA CYS A 338 -12.69 9.15 -11.88
C CYS A 338 -12.15 10.49 -12.39
N ALA A 339 -12.31 10.75 -13.69
CA ALA A 339 -11.82 11.97 -14.34
C ALA A 339 -12.45 13.26 -13.78
N LEU A 340 -13.70 13.18 -13.29
CA LEU A 340 -14.43 14.32 -12.72
C LEU A 340 -13.99 14.64 -11.29
N GLU A 341 -13.43 13.65 -10.59
CA GLU A 341 -13.09 13.71 -9.17
C GLU A 341 -11.59 13.55 -8.93
N LYS A 342 -10.76 14.03 -9.87
CA LYS A 342 -9.29 13.90 -9.82
C LYS A 342 -8.62 14.40 -8.54
N TYR A 343 -9.31 15.20 -7.71
CA TYR A 343 -8.82 15.73 -6.44
C TYR A 343 -9.55 15.18 -5.22
N VAL A 344 -10.56 14.33 -5.39
CA VAL A 344 -11.25 13.71 -4.26
C VAL A 344 -10.30 12.68 -3.65
N THR A 345 -10.02 12.90 -2.37
CA THR A 345 -9.35 11.93 -1.51
C THR A 345 -10.45 11.29 -0.68
N GLU A 346 -10.64 10.00 -0.87
CA GLU A 346 -11.60 9.22 -0.10
C GLU A 346 -10.84 8.40 0.94
N TYR A 347 -11.16 8.58 2.22
CA TYR A 347 -10.65 7.75 3.30
C TYR A 347 -11.58 6.52 3.41
N SER A 348 -11.23 5.47 2.67
CA SER A 348 -12.06 4.27 2.56
C SER A 348 -11.95 3.38 3.80
N THR A 349 -10.82 3.42 4.51
CA THR A 349 -10.66 2.77 5.81
C THR A 349 -9.75 3.64 6.69
N ALA A 350 -10.19 3.93 7.90
CA ALA A 350 -9.39 4.66 8.88
C ALA A 350 -8.19 3.82 9.35
N ALA A 351 -7.03 4.46 9.51
CA ALA A 351 -5.87 3.83 10.15
C ALA A 351 -6.20 3.48 11.60
N TYR A 352 -5.89 2.26 12.04
CA TYR A 352 -6.13 1.84 13.42
C TYR A 352 -4.86 2.04 14.24
N VAL A 353 -4.92 2.90 15.25
CA VAL A 353 -3.72 3.48 15.86
C VAL A 353 -3.72 3.40 17.37
N VAL A 354 -2.53 3.22 17.94
CA VAL A 354 -2.29 3.40 19.38
C VAL A 354 -1.81 4.82 19.61
N VAL A 355 -2.48 5.50 20.54
CA VAL A 355 -2.22 6.90 20.90
C VAL A 355 -1.57 6.97 22.28
N GLU A 356 -0.71 7.97 22.49
CA GLU A 356 -0.11 8.30 23.79
C GLU A 356 -1.17 8.71 24.82
N GLU A 357 -1.01 8.27 26.07
CA GLU A 357 -1.77 8.78 27.21
C GLU A 357 -0.89 9.77 27.99
N GLN A 358 -1.36 11.01 28.17
CA GLN A 358 -0.65 11.96 29.03
C GLN A 358 -0.82 11.56 30.49
N ALA A 359 0.30 11.37 31.19
CA ALA A 359 0.30 11.32 32.65
C ALA A 359 -0.26 12.65 33.19
N GLN A 360 -1.41 12.59 33.86
CA GLN A 360 -2.00 13.73 34.57
C GLN A 360 -1.16 14.14 35.78
#